data_AF-A0A969XTJ2-F1
#
_entry.id   AF-A0A969XTJ2-F1
#
_cell.length_a   1.000
_cell.length_b   1.000
_cell.length_c   1.000
_cell.angle_alpha   90.00
_cell.angle_beta   90.00
_cell.angle_gamma   90.00
#
_symmetry.space_group_name_H-M   'P 1'
#
loop_
_entity.id
_entity.type
_entity.pdbx_description
1 polymer ?
#
loop_
_entity_poly.entity_id
_entity_poly.type
_entity_poly.pdbx_seq_one_letter_code
_entity_poly.pdbx_strand_id
1 'polypeptide(L)' 'MNEALVYPNVTLGEGCDLQPPCIVGKPPRGAGEGERPLAIGAGAVVRPFTTIYAGSTFGARLNTGQGASIREDNRL' A
#
# COMPACT_ATOMS: atom_id res chain seq x y z
N MET A 1 -9.38 -14.28 -2.03
CA MET A 1 -8.99 -13.45 -0.87
C MET A 1 -10.18 -12.60 -0.51
N ASN A 2 -10.64 -12.66 0.73
CA ASN A 2 -11.66 -11.75 1.27
C ASN A 2 -11.06 -10.77 2.29
N GLU A 3 -9.73 -10.62 2.29
CA GLU A 3 -8.96 -9.85 3.27
C GLU A 3 -7.93 -8.96 2.57
N ALA A 4 -7.48 -7.91 3.27
CA ALA A 4 -6.34 -7.09 2.86
C ALA A 4 -5.03 -7.81 3.24
N LEU A 5 -4.15 -8.04 2.27
CA LEU A 5 -2.81 -8.58 2.51
C LEU A 5 -1.84 -7.41 2.73
N VAL A 6 -1.31 -7.28 3.94
CA VAL A 6 -0.33 -6.27 4.31
C VAL A 6 1.01 -6.95 4.59
N TYR A 7 2.04 -6.57 3.83
CA TYR A 7 3.40 -7.09 4.00
C TYR A 7 4.13 -6.42 5.18
N PRO A 8 5.25 -6.99 5.66
CA PRO A 8 6.09 -6.34 6.66
C PRO A 8 6.61 -4.97 6.20
N ASN A 9 6.99 -4.12 7.16
CA ASN A 9 7.53 -2.77 6.91
C ASN A 9 6.55 -1.81 6.20
N VAL A 10 5.25 -2.04 6.36
CA VAL A 10 4.18 -1.10 6.02
C VAL A 10 3.83 -0.29 7.27
N THR A 11 3.84 1.03 7.15
CA THR A 11 3.31 1.96 8.15
C THR A 11 2.06 2.64 7.61
N LEU A 12 0.95 2.55 8.35
CA LEU A 12 -0.32 3.18 8.02
C LEU A 12 -0.64 4.24 9.07
N GLY A 13 -1.01 5.44 8.63
CA GLY A 13 -1.57 6.45 9.51
C GLY A 13 -2.96 6.05 10.02
N GLU A 14 -3.43 6.77 11.04
CA GLU A 14 -4.75 6.55 11.65
C GLU A 14 -5.89 6.63 10.61
N GLY A 15 -6.90 5.78 10.77
CA GLY A 15 -8.12 5.82 9.97
C GLY A 15 -7.97 5.41 8.50
N CYS A 16 -6.91 4.68 8.13
CA CYS A 16 -6.81 4.09 6.80
C CYS A 16 -7.87 2.98 6.60
N ASP A 17 -8.57 3.05 5.47
CA ASP A 17 -9.54 2.05 5.01
C ASP A 17 -8.92 1.21 3.89
N LEU A 18 -8.62 -0.05 4.21
CA LEU A 18 -8.12 -1.05 3.27
C LEU A 18 -9.26 -1.95 2.84
N GLN A 19 -9.84 -1.69 1.68
CA GLN A 19 -11.01 -2.40 1.18
C GLN A 19 -10.59 -3.70 0.47
N PRO A 20 -10.93 -4.89 1.00
CA PRO A 20 -10.49 -6.15 0.44
C PRO A 20 -11.16 -6.53 -0.89
N PRO A 21 -10.51 -7.41 -1.69
CA PRO A 21 -9.12 -7.84 -1.54
C PRO A 21 -8.17 -6.74 -1.99
N CYS A 22 -7.16 -6.39 -1.21
CA CYS A 22 -6.09 -5.49 -1.65
C CYS A 22 -4.72 -5.98 -1.16
N ILE A 23 -3.65 -5.53 -1.80
CA ILE A 23 -2.28 -5.89 -1.45
C ILE A 23 -1.50 -4.60 -1.15
N VAL A 24 -0.89 -4.51 0.02
CA VAL A 24 -0.18 -3.32 0.49
C VAL A 24 1.22 -3.72 0.94
N GLY A 25 2.24 -3.08 0.37
CA GLY A 25 3.65 -3.33 0.69
C GLY A 25 4.29 -4.48 -0.07
N LYS A 26 3.70 -4.90 -1.21
CA LYS A 26 4.27 -6.00 -2.01
C LYS A 26 5.73 -5.71 -2.36
N PRO A 27 6.69 -6.63 -2.14
CA PRO A 27 8.07 -6.39 -2.51
C PRO A 27 8.20 -6.17 -4.02
N PRO A 28 8.93 -5.12 -4.47
CA PRO A 28 9.24 -4.96 -5.88
C PRO A 28 10.23 -6.04 -6.34
N ARG A 29 10.42 -6.14 -7.66
CA ARG A 29 11.36 -7.11 -8.23
C ARG A 29 12.76 -6.88 -7.68
N GLY A 30 13.38 -7.94 -7.16
CA GLY A 30 14.76 -7.90 -6.64
C GLY A 30 14.87 -7.54 -5.16
N ALA A 31 13.76 -7.25 -4.47
CA ALA A 31 13.74 -7.03 -3.02
C ALA A 31 13.00 -8.17 -2.30
N GLY A 32 13.42 -8.46 -1.06
CA GLY A 32 12.71 -9.34 -0.14
C GLY A 32 11.51 -8.67 0.54
N GLU A 33 10.65 -9.48 1.15
CA GLU A 33 9.55 -8.96 1.98
C GLU A 33 10.08 -8.10 3.13
N GLY A 34 9.53 -6.90 3.29
CA GLY A 34 9.95 -5.96 4.33
C GLY A 34 11.30 -5.27 4.11
N GLU A 35 12.05 -5.62 3.06
CA GLU A 35 13.34 -4.98 2.75
C GLU A 35 13.18 -3.49 2.45
N ARG A 36 12.11 -3.13 1.73
CA ARG A 36 11.76 -1.75 1.43
C ARG A 36 10.54 -1.30 2.27
N PRO A 37 10.52 -0.07 2.78
CA PRO A 37 9.38 0.43 3.54
C PRO A 37 8.26 0.92 2.62
N LEU A 38 7.02 0.85 3.09
CA LEU A 38 5.89 1.60 2.54
C LEU A 38 5.28 2.44 3.66
N ALA A 39 5.19 3.75 3.47
CA ALA A 39 4.52 4.65 4.41
C ALA A 39 3.32 5.29 3.73
N ILE A 40 2.14 5.15 4.34
CA ILE A 40 0.90 5.80 3.89
C ILE A 40 0.35 6.64 5.05
N GLY A 41 0.16 7.94 4.83
CA GLY A 41 -0.38 8.85 5.83
C GLY A 41 -1.84 8.58 6.20
N ALA A 42 -2.34 9.31 7.20
CA ALA A 42 -3.67 9.10 7.78
C ALA A 42 -4.82 9.23 6.76
N GLY A 43 -5.91 8.49 7.00
CA GLY A 43 -7.15 8.58 6.22
C GLY A 43 -7.06 8.12 4.77
N ALA A 44 -6.12 7.22 4.44
CA ALA A 44 -6.06 6.66 3.10
C ALA A 44 -7.24 5.73 2.81
N VAL A 45 -7.67 5.66 1.56
CA VAL A 45 -8.66 4.70 1.06
C VAL A 45 -8.02 3.90 -0.07
N VAL A 46 -7.76 2.63 0.21
CA VAL A 46 -7.22 1.66 -0.75
C VAL A 46 -8.37 0.78 -1.21
N ARG A 47 -8.87 1.02 -2.44
CA ARG A 47 -10.03 0.32 -3.00
C ARG A 47 -9.72 -1.14 -3.37
N PRO A 48 -10.75 -2.00 -3.54
CA PRO A 48 -10.56 -3.39 -3.88
C PRO A 48 -9.70 -3.60 -5.11
N PHE A 49 -9.03 -4.73 -5.15
CA PHE A 49 -8.09 -5.19 -6.17
C PHE A 49 -6.86 -4.28 -6.37
N THR A 50 -6.65 -3.29 -5.49
CA THR A 50 -5.44 -2.45 -5.54
C THR A 50 -4.21 -3.22 -5.07
N THR A 51 -3.08 -3.05 -5.76
CA THR A 51 -1.75 -3.45 -5.30
C THR A 51 -0.85 -2.22 -5.17
N ILE A 52 -0.30 -2.00 -3.98
CA ILE A 52 0.72 -0.99 -3.71
C ILE A 52 2.03 -1.71 -3.36
N TYR A 53 3.08 -1.42 -4.11
CA TYR A 53 4.41 -1.97 -3.86
C TYR A 53 5.13 -1.23 -2.73
N ALA A 54 6.01 -1.93 -2.03
CA ALA A 54 6.95 -1.33 -1.09
C ALA A 54 7.95 -0.41 -1.80
N GLY A 55 8.51 0.55 -1.08
CA GLY A 55 9.48 1.52 -1.59
C GLY A 55 8.91 2.90 -1.91
N SER A 56 7.73 3.23 -1.39
CA SER A 56 7.05 4.51 -1.64
C SER A 56 6.60 5.18 -0.34
N THR A 57 6.42 6.50 -0.38
CA THR A 57 5.84 7.30 0.71
C THR A 57 4.68 8.13 0.17
N PHE A 58 3.54 8.05 0.84
CA PHE A 58 2.33 8.80 0.52
C PHE A 58 1.90 9.62 1.74
N GLY A 59 1.55 10.88 1.52
CA GLY A 59 0.94 11.74 2.53
C GLY A 59 -0.47 11.28 2.96
N ALA A 60 -1.16 12.14 3.71
CA ALA A 60 -2.52 11.87 4.17
C ALA A 60 -3.52 11.83 3.01
N ARG A 61 -4.60 11.05 3.19
CA ARG A 61 -5.75 10.95 2.27
C ARG A 61 -5.42 10.44 0.86
N LEU A 62 -4.43 9.55 0.75
CA LEU A 62 -4.23 8.77 -0.47
C LEU A 62 -5.55 8.08 -0.86
N ASN A 63 -5.94 8.19 -2.13
CA ASN A 63 -7.18 7.61 -2.63
C ASN A 63 -6.87 6.83 -3.92
N THR A 64 -7.06 5.51 -3.91
CA THR A 64 -6.76 4.68 -5.09
C THR A 64 -8.03 4.33 -5.86
N GLY A 65 -7.96 4.28 -7.19
CA GLY A 65 -9.01 3.63 -7.97
C GLY A 65 -9.08 2.13 -7.67
N GLN A 66 -10.23 1.50 -7.93
CA GLN A 66 -10.34 0.04 -7.84
C GLN A 66 -9.38 -0.61 -8.87
N GLY A 67 -8.64 -1.65 -8.47
CA GLY A 67 -7.72 -2.36 -9.36
C GLY A 67 -6.40 -1.62 -9.66
N ALA A 68 -6.10 -0.53 -8.95
CA ALA A 68 -4.89 0.25 -9.20
C ALA A 68 -3.62 -0.57 -8.91
N SER A 69 -2.56 -0.32 -9.69
CA SER A 69 -1.24 -0.89 -9.47
C SER A 69 -0.22 0.25 -9.32
N ILE A 70 0.24 0.49 -8.10
CA ILE A 70 1.16 1.58 -7.77
C ILE A 70 2.53 0.98 -7.45
N ARG A 71 3.50 1.22 -8.33
CA ARG A 71 4.87 0.69 -8.21
C ARG A 71 5.69 1.45 -7.16
N GLU A 72 6.87 0.91 -6.87
CA GLU A 72 7.89 1.47 -6.00
C GLU A 72 8.38 2.86 -6.45
N ASP A 73 9.17 3.54 -5.60
CA ASP A 73 9.88 4.79 -5.90
C ASP A 73 8.98 6.02 -6.15
N ASN A 74 7.78 6.03 -5.55
CA ASN A 74 6.88 7.18 -5.54
C ASN A 74 6.97 7.99 -4.24
N ARG A 75 6.88 9.32 -4.36
CA ARG A 75 6.75 10.25 -3.22
C ARG A 75 5.65 11.27 -3.51
N LEU A 76 4.56 11.21 -2.76
CA LEU A 76 3.39 12.09 -2.89
C LEU A 76 2.96 12.66 -1.54
#